data_AF-A0A2N8NUU1-F1
#
_entry.id   AF-A0A2N8NUU1-F1
#
_cell.length_a   1.000
_cell.length_b   1.000
_cell.length_c   1.000
_cell.angle_alpha   90.00
_cell.angle_beta   90.00
_cell.angle_gamma   90.00
#
_symmetry.space_group_name_H-M   'P 1'
#
loop_
_entity.id
_entity.type
_entity.pdbx_description
1 polymer ?
#
loop_
_entity_poly.entity_id
_entity_poly.type
_entity_poly.pdbx_seq_one_letter_code
_entity_poly.pdbx_strand_id
1 'polypeptide(L)'
;MSHPAYARLIAETHAELGFGNMAARREKVSRWESGRTVPELGTQLAMAHVHRVSEKDVRRLGWPHWLHLATDDDALLEQPWTPQGAISATRRTAQPGREGTRSYLAVTGPVLEAQIKKALAALASPQQPPAQDGHFVNPDRLAGIEARTRALEVQGAGSSATPMTLHHAARAGHRLVGRLLATGGYDRPTGTRLLLLATRTAALCGYFNSCLGDEAGAERYDLTAIRSAAAAGSRRHAAACMSRLAILHLIAGDARDALSLVNAAQSLTPRPSPRFDAFLLAREALALARLGEARRSTQALDRATALVTGAPDEGPPTDGFGFGIGIDEGHLNFGYGYAWHYLGDQKKALAHFAPFLAPSTAQVPPRTARRLLYVVDAHLSLGDLDAAVDSAYRAVDLIGSLPPGLADQYRRRFVPYLAEAPVSDLLPHLADHPAS
;
A
#
# COMPACT_ATOMS: atom_id res chain seq x y z
N MET A 1 7.50 16.44 13.07
CA MET A 1 8.69 17.32 13.11
C MET A 1 9.20 17.48 11.69
N SER A 2 9.58 18.69 11.24
CA SER A 2 10.08 18.89 9.86
C SER A 2 11.47 18.27 9.68
N HIS A 3 11.85 17.91 8.44
CA HIS A 3 13.19 17.33 8.16
C HIS A 3 14.35 18.18 8.69
N PRO A 4 14.37 19.53 8.57
CA PRO A 4 15.44 20.34 9.15
C PRO A 4 15.49 20.32 10.68
N ALA A 5 14.33 20.24 11.34
CA ALA A 5 14.26 20.14 12.79
C ALA A 5 14.74 18.75 13.25
N TYR A 6 14.33 17.69 12.55
CA TYR A 6 14.79 16.34 12.82
C TYR A 6 16.30 16.19 12.60
N ALA A 7 16.85 16.73 11.51
CA ALA A 7 18.28 16.68 11.22
C ALA A 7 19.13 17.36 12.31
N ARG A 8 18.64 18.47 12.89
CA ARG A 8 19.29 19.15 14.01
C ARG A 8 19.28 18.31 15.27
N LEU A 9 18.10 17.81 15.65
CA LEU A 9 17.95 16.95 16.82
C LEU A 9 18.88 15.71 16.75
N ILE A 10 18.96 15.06 15.59
CA ILE A 10 19.85 13.91 15.40
C ILE A 10 21.32 14.32 15.50
N ALA A 11 21.72 15.46 14.93
CA ALA A 11 23.11 15.93 15.01
C ALA A 11 23.54 16.28 16.45
N GLU A 12 22.65 16.93 17.20
CA GLU A 12 22.85 17.24 18.63
C GLU A 12 22.99 15.94 19.44
N THR A 13 22.04 15.01 19.29
CA THR A 13 22.07 13.70 19.98
C THR A 13 23.32 12.90 19.60
N HIS A 14 23.74 12.95 18.34
CA HIS A 14 24.94 12.25 17.86
C HIS A 14 26.22 12.74 18.55
N ALA A 15 26.32 14.06 18.76
CA ALA A 15 27.42 14.66 19.50
C ALA A 15 27.35 14.31 21.00
N GLU A 16 26.17 14.39 21.61
CA GLU A 16 25.93 14.04 23.02
C GLU A 16 26.30 12.60 23.35
N LEU A 17 26.02 11.67 22.44
CA LEU A 17 26.38 10.25 22.58
C LEU A 17 27.85 9.95 22.27
N GLY A 18 28.66 10.96 21.94
CA GLY A 18 30.10 10.80 21.72
C GLY A 18 30.49 10.25 20.34
N PHE A 19 29.58 10.23 19.37
CA PHE A 19 29.88 9.76 18.01
C PHE A 19 30.53 10.84 17.11
N GLY A 20 30.73 12.04 17.65
CA GLY A 20 31.35 13.17 16.96
C GLY A 20 30.37 14.10 16.26
N ASN A 21 30.89 15.09 15.54
CA ASN A 21 30.07 16.12 14.90
C ASN A 21 29.43 15.64 13.60
N MET A 22 28.14 15.93 13.44
CA MET A 22 27.37 15.56 12.27
C MET A 22 26.69 16.78 11.64
N ALA A 23 26.80 16.93 10.32
CA ALA A 23 26.08 17.99 9.61
C ALA A 23 24.56 17.80 9.65
N ALA A 24 23.84 18.77 10.20
CA ALA A 24 22.38 18.83 10.29
C ALA A 24 21.73 19.35 8.99
N ARG A 25 21.65 18.49 7.97
CA ARG A 25 21.08 18.83 6.65
C ARG A 25 19.78 18.06 6.41
N ARG A 26 18.71 18.75 5.99
CA ARG A 26 17.41 18.12 5.68
C ARG A 26 17.53 17.07 4.58
N GLU A 27 18.48 17.25 3.66
CA GLU A 27 18.75 16.37 2.54
C GLU A 27 19.23 14.99 3.01
N LYS A 28 19.88 14.90 4.17
CA LYS A 28 20.24 13.60 4.77
C LYS A 28 19.00 12.81 5.17
N VAL A 29 18.06 13.47 5.84
CA VAL A 29 16.79 12.85 6.28
C VAL A 29 16.01 12.32 5.07
N SER A 30 15.86 13.14 4.04
CA SER A 30 15.21 12.72 2.79
C SER A 30 15.91 11.52 2.11
N ARG A 31 17.25 11.46 2.13
CA ARG A 31 18.01 10.31 1.59
C ARG A 31 17.84 9.03 2.40
N TRP A 32 17.68 9.15 3.73
CA TRP A 32 17.40 8.01 4.59
C TRP A 32 15.99 7.47 4.36
N GLU A 33 14.99 8.35 4.33
CA GLU A 33 13.58 7.96 4.10
C GLU A 33 13.37 7.35 2.71
N SER A 34 14.11 7.82 1.70
CA SER A 34 14.06 7.25 0.35
C SER A 34 14.86 5.95 0.19
N GLY A 35 15.55 5.49 1.23
CA GLY A 35 16.42 4.30 1.17
C GLY A 35 17.69 4.48 0.34
N ARG A 36 17.93 5.67 -0.24
CA ARG A 36 19.10 5.96 -1.08
C ARG A 36 20.42 5.92 -0.32
N THR A 37 20.38 6.15 0.98
CA THR A 37 21.58 6.11 1.84
C THR A 37 21.26 5.43 3.14
N VAL A 38 22.10 4.44 3.50
CA VAL A 38 22.07 3.84 4.83
C VAL A 38 22.83 4.78 5.78
N PRO A 39 22.22 5.28 6.87
CA PRO A 39 22.93 6.06 7.87
C PRO A 39 24.02 5.21 8.53
N GLU A 40 25.15 5.81 8.87
CA GLU A 40 26.20 5.14 9.65
C GLU A 40 25.67 4.71 11.02
N LEU A 41 26.30 3.70 11.63
CA LEU A 41 25.82 3.12 12.88
C LEU A 41 25.65 4.17 14.00
N GLY A 42 26.60 5.09 14.17
CA GLY A 42 26.49 6.18 15.17
C GLY A 42 25.25 7.06 14.94
N THR A 43 24.94 7.36 13.67
CA THR A 43 23.72 8.07 13.29
C THR A 43 22.47 7.26 13.59
N GLN A 44 22.47 5.95 13.32
CA GLN A 44 21.34 5.08 13.66
C GLN A 44 21.12 5.00 15.18
N LEU A 45 22.18 4.92 15.98
CA LEU A 45 22.08 4.90 17.45
C LEU A 45 21.57 6.23 18.01
N ALA A 46 21.98 7.37 17.43
CA ALA A 46 21.40 8.67 17.78
C ALA A 46 19.90 8.75 17.49
N MET A 47 19.46 8.26 16.31
CA MET A 47 18.03 8.17 16.01
C MET A 47 17.28 7.24 16.96
N ALA A 48 17.85 6.06 17.23
CA ALA A 48 17.27 5.10 18.15
C ALA A 48 17.12 5.68 19.57
N HIS A 49 18.10 6.46 20.04
CA HIS A 49 18.02 7.17 21.31
C HIS A 49 16.83 8.14 21.35
N VAL A 50 16.66 8.98 20.32
CA VAL A 50 15.52 9.92 20.21
C VAL A 50 14.18 9.19 20.25
N HIS A 51 14.09 8.02 19.60
CA HIS A 51 12.87 7.22 19.53
C HIS A 51 12.77 6.14 20.61
N ARG A 52 13.68 6.13 21.59
CA ARG A 52 13.72 5.19 22.72
C ARG A 52 13.79 3.71 22.30
N VAL A 53 14.49 3.42 21.20
CA VAL A 53 14.80 2.06 20.73
C VAL A 53 16.14 1.61 21.28
N SER A 54 16.24 0.34 21.73
CA SER A 54 17.47 -0.18 22.31
C SER A 54 18.58 -0.37 21.27
N GLU A 55 19.85 -0.13 21.64
CA GLU A 55 21.01 -0.41 20.79
C GLU A 55 21.07 -1.87 20.34
N LYS A 56 20.67 -2.79 21.23
CA LYS A 56 20.60 -4.23 20.92
C LYS A 56 19.67 -4.49 19.74
N ASP A 57 18.52 -3.82 19.67
CA ASP A 57 17.57 -4.00 18.58
C ASP A 57 18.04 -3.36 17.28
N VAL A 58 18.68 -2.19 17.35
CA VAL A 58 19.30 -1.54 16.18
C VAL A 58 20.32 -2.48 15.53
N ARG A 59 21.20 -3.08 16.33
CA ARG A 59 22.23 -4.01 15.84
C ARG A 59 21.64 -5.31 15.32
N ARG A 60 20.60 -5.85 15.98
CA ARG A 60 19.96 -7.11 15.63
C ARG A 60 19.18 -7.03 14.31
N LEU A 61 18.44 -5.94 14.11
CA LEU A 61 17.53 -5.77 12.97
C LEU A 61 18.22 -5.09 11.78
N GLY A 62 19.17 -4.20 12.05
CA GLY A 62 19.83 -3.39 11.03
C GLY A 62 18.89 -2.37 10.37
N TRP A 63 19.46 -1.49 9.56
CA TRP A 63 18.69 -0.50 8.79
C TRP A 63 18.03 -1.15 7.56
N PRO A 64 16.82 -0.72 7.16
CA PRO A 64 15.91 0.18 7.87
C PRO A 64 15.01 -0.56 8.88
N HIS A 65 15.21 -1.86 9.08
CA HIS A 65 14.23 -2.73 9.74
C HIS A 65 13.93 -2.37 11.20
N TRP A 66 14.84 -1.74 11.95
CA TRP A 66 14.52 -1.33 13.33
C TRP A 66 13.55 -0.15 13.42
N LEU A 67 13.29 0.58 12.33
CA LEU A 67 12.44 1.77 12.34
C LEU A 67 11.00 1.50 12.79
N HIS A 68 10.47 0.28 12.65
CA HIS A 68 9.14 -0.06 13.18
C HIS A 68 9.04 0.05 14.70
N LEU A 69 10.16 -0.09 15.42
CA LEU A 69 10.21 0.08 16.88
C LEU A 69 10.19 1.57 17.26
N ALA A 70 10.60 2.44 16.34
CA ALA A 70 10.58 3.89 16.50
C ALA A 70 9.23 4.51 16.10
N THR A 71 8.29 3.72 15.59
CA THR A 71 6.95 4.15 15.20
C THR A 71 5.91 3.59 16.15
N ASP A 72 4.72 4.21 16.21
CA ASP A 72 3.56 3.67 16.95
C ASP A 72 3.03 2.34 16.33
N ASP A 73 3.72 1.77 15.33
CA ASP A 73 3.31 0.55 14.65
C ASP A 73 3.65 -0.71 15.46
N ASP A 74 4.61 -0.66 16.39
CA ASP A 74 4.95 -1.81 17.26
C ASP A 74 3.70 -2.34 18.00
N ALA A 75 2.89 -1.44 18.52
CA ALA A 75 1.67 -1.81 19.22
C ALA A 75 0.59 -2.42 18.28
N LEU A 76 0.69 -2.20 16.97
CA LEU A 76 -0.09 -2.93 15.97
C LEU A 76 0.55 -4.30 15.67
N LEU A 77 1.88 -4.40 15.59
CA LEU A 77 2.60 -5.63 15.24
C LEU A 77 2.61 -6.68 16.34
N GLU A 78 2.60 -6.25 17.60
CA GLU A 78 2.57 -7.09 18.79
C GLU A 78 1.17 -7.61 19.14
N GLN A 79 0.13 -7.18 18.41
CA GLN A 79 -1.21 -7.76 18.58
C GLN A 79 -1.17 -9.26 18.28
N PRO A 80 -1.74 -10.10 19.18
CA PRO A 80 -1.75 -11.54 18.98
C PRO A 80 -2.58 -11.90 17.75
N TRP A 81 -2.20 -12.96 17.04
CA TRP A 81 -2.93 -13.46 15.87
C TRP A 81 -4.16 -14.27 16.28
N THR A 82 -5.11 -13.58 16.91
CA THR A 82 -6.36 -14.08 17.48
C THR A 82 -7.50 -13.13 17.12
N PRO A 83 -8.78 -13.53 17.26
CA PRO A 83 -9.92 -12.63 17.07
C PRO A 83 -9.82 -11.35 17.90
N GLN A 84 -9.41 -11.44 19.18
CA GLN A 84 -9.27 -10.27 20.05
C GLN A 84 -8.13 -9.33 19.61
N GLY A 85 -7.02 -9.88 19.10
CA GLY A 85 -5.95 -9.08 18.52
C GLY A 85 -6.36 -8.39 17.22
N ALA A 86 -7.19 -9.05 16.39
CA ALA A 86 -7.76 -8.42 15.19
C ALA A 86 -8.73 -7.28 15.52
N ILE A 87 -9.57 -7.44 16.55
CA ILE A 87 -10.45 -6.37 17.05
C ILE A 87 -9.62 -5.20 17.56
N SER A 88 -8.57 -5.47 18.34
CA SER A 88 -7.66 -4.44 18.87
C SER A 88 -6.91 -3.69 17.76
N ALA A 89 -6.40 -4.41 16.76
CA ALA A 89 -5.81 -3.82 15.55
C ALA A 89 -6.80 -2.92 14.80
N THR A 90 -8.01 -3.43 14.52
CA THR A 90 -9.10 -2.68 13.87
C THR A 90 -9.44 -1.39 14.62
N ARG A 91 -9.53 -1.44 15.96
CA ARG A 91 -9.79 -0.26 16.77
C ARG A 91 -8.67 0.76 16.68
N ARG A 92 -7.41 0.32 16.71
CA ARG A 92 -6.24 1.20 16.60
C ARG A 92 -6.22 1.93 15.27
N THR A 93 -6.42 1.23 14.16
CA THR A 93 -6.47 1.86 12.83
C THR A 93 -7.74 2.69 12.61
N ALA A 94 -8.83 2.40 13.33
CA ALA A 94 -10.04 3.21 13.31
C ALA A 94 -9.92 4.53 14.09
N GLN A 95 -9.07 4.61 15.11
CA GLN A 95 -8.87 5.84 15.87
C GLN A 95 -8.32 6.96 14.95
N PRO A 96 -8.69 8.23 15.18
CA PRO A 96 -7.99 9.34 14.54
C PRO A 96 -6.54 9.35 15.06
N GLY A 97 -5.65 8.68 14.35
CA GLY A 97 -4.21 8.69 14.59
C GLY A 97 -3.53 9.79 13.78
N ARG A 98 -2.24 10.00 14.04
CA ARG A 98 -1.38 10.89 13.24
C ARG A 98 -1.14 10.29 11.85
N GLU A 99 -2.09 10.55 10.95
CA GLU A 99 -1.96 10.33 9.50
C GLU A 99 -0.69 11.06 8.98
N GLY A 100 0.08 10.43 8.09
CA GLY A 100 1.23 11.07 7.42
C GLY A 100 2.51 11.28 8.26
N THR A 101 2.81 10.47 9.28
CA THR A 101 4.04 10.64 10.09
C THR A 101 5.33 10.13 9.45
N ARG A 102 5.24 9.22 8.47
CA ARG A 102 6.40 8.70 7.72
C ARG A 102 6.03 8.43 6.26
N SER A 103 7.00 8.57 5.36
CA SER A 103 6.83 8.35 3.91
C SER A 103 7.43 7.02 3.40
N TYR A 104 7.90 6.17 4.31
CA TYR A 104 8.54 4.87 4.01
C TYR A 104 7.72 3.73 4.63
N LEU A 105 7.97 2.48 4.25
CA LEU A 105 7.41 1.26 4.88
C LEU A 105 8.27 0.83 6.08
N ALA A 106 7.64 0.47 7.21
CA ALA A 106 8.37 0.12 8.43
C ALA A 106 8.48 -1.39 8.63
N VAL A 107 7.56 -2.16 8.06
CA VAL A 107 7.47 -3.61 8.22
C VAL A 107 8.10 -4.26 7.01
N THR A 108 9.43 -4.30 6.98
CA THR A 108 10.24 -4.85 5.89
C THR A 108 11.15 -5.98 6.38
N GLY A 109 11.70 -6.75 5.44
CA GLY A 109 12.71 -7.79 5.68
C GLY A 109 12.31 -8.79 6.78
N PRO A 110 13.18 -9.05 7.79
CA PRO A 110 12.89 -10.06 8.83
C PRO A 110 11.60 -9.82 9.62
N VAL A 111 11.19 -8.55 9.77
CA VAL A 111 9.97 -8.19 10.50
C VAL A 111 8.75 -8.59 9.68
N LEU A 112 8.77 -8.31 8.39
CA LEU A 112 7.73 -8.74 7.45
C LEU A 112 7.63 -10.26 7.39
N GLU A 113 8.77 -10.96 7.25
CA GLU A 113 8.82 -12.42 7.24
C GLU A 113 8.21 -13.02 8.50
N ALA A 114 8.48 -12.43 9.68
CA ALA A 114 7.87 -12.85 10.93
C ALA A 114 6.35 -12.66 10.92
N GLN A 115 5.84 -11.54 10.39
CA GLN A 115 4.40 -11.30 10.28
C GLN A 115 3.73 -12.25 9.27
N ILE A 116 4.37 -12.52 8.12
CA ILE A 116 3.91 -13.52 7.15
C ILE A 116 3.80 -14.89 7.82
N LYS A 117 4.86 -15.34 8.52
CA LYS A 117 4.87 -16.63 9.21
C LYS A 117 3.75 -16.73 10.26
N LYS A 118 3.55 -15.68 11.06
CA LYS A 118 2.47 -15.63 12.05
C LYS A 118 1.09 -15.69 11.38
N ALA A 119 0.89 -14.98 10.27
CA ALA A 119 -0.35 -15.00 9.49
C ALA A 119 -0.65 -16.40 8.93
N LEU A 120 0.34 -17.05 8.32
CA LEU A 120 0.22 -18.40 7.78
C LEU A 120 -0.12 -19.42 8.88
N ALA A 121 0.54 -19.33 10.04
CA ALA A 121 0.26 -20.20 11.19
C ALA A 121 -1.18 -20.02 11.71
N ALA A 122 -1.65 -18.78 11.83
CA ALA A 122 -3.01 -18.48 12.25
C ALA A 122 -4.06 -19.02 11.26
N LEU A 123 -3.79 -18.99 9.95
CA LEU A 123 -4.67 -19.51 8.90
C LEU A 123 -4.59 -21.04 8.72
N ALA A 124 -3.51 -21.67 9.20
CA ALA A 124 -3.39 -23.13 9.26
C ALA A 124 -4.28 -23.71 10.38
N SER A 125 -4.47 -22.97 11.47
CA SER A 125 -5.31 -23.37 12.60
C SER A 125 -6.15 -22.19 13.10
N PRO A 126 -7.20 -21.79 12.36
CA PRO A 126 -7.97 -20.61 12.69
C PRO A 126 -8.75 -20.79 13.98
N GLN A 127 -8.59 -19.84 14.89
CA GLN A 127 -9.42 -19.76 16.09
C GLN A 127 -10.82 -19.28 15.70
N GLN A 128 -11.85 -19.90 16.26
CA GLN A 128 -13.20 -19.42 16.04
C GLN A 128 -13.41 -18.05 16.73
N PRO A 129 -14.03 -17.08 16.04
CA PRO A 129 -14.45 -15.84 16.68
C PRO A 129 -15.36 -16.15 17.87
N PRO A 130 -15.09 -15.60 19.07
CA PRO A 130 -15.95 -15.81 20.22
C PRO A 130 -17.31 -15.13 19.97
N ALA A 131 -18.36 -15.66 20.58
CA ALA A 131 -19.59 -14.88 20.77
C ALA A 131 -19.30 -13.78 21.80
N GLN A 132 -19.97 -12.65 21.67
CA GLN A 132 -19.80 -11.50 22.55
C GLN A 132 -21.18 -11.02 23.01
N ASP A 133 -21.32 -10.77 24.31
CA ASP A 133 -22.52 -10.19 24.88
C ASP A 133 -22.58 -8.68 24.59
N GLY A 134 -23.78 -8.11 24.52
CA GLY A 134 -24.00 -6.68 24.30
C GLY A 134 -25.26 -6.39 23.50
N HIS A 135 -25.42 -5.14 23.05
CA HIS A 135 -26.53 -4.80 22.17
C HIS A 135 -26.37 -5.54 20.83
N PHE A 136 -27.27 -6.49 20.57
CA PHE A 136 -27.12 -7.42 19.46
C PHE A 136 -27.03 -6.71 18.11
N VAL A 137 -26.01 -7.08 17.32
CA VAL A 137 -25.82 -6.61 15.95
C VAL A 137 -26.80 -7.37 15.06
N ASN A 138 -27.90 -6.72 14.70
CA ASN A 138 -28.91 -7.30 13.84
C ASN A 138 -28.31 -7.71 12.46
N PRO A 139 -28.45 -8.98 12.02
CA PRO A 139 -27.91 -9.48 10.76
C PRO A 139 -28.36 -8.75 9.48
N ASP A 140 -29.59 -8.22 9.46
CA ASP A 140 -30.13 -7.45 8.31
C ASP A 140 -29.48 -6.06 8.26
N ARG A 141 -29.28 -5.43 9.43
CA ARG A 141 -28.53 -4.18 9.50
C ARG A 141 -27.07 -4.40 9.06
N LEU A 142 -26.47 -5.53 9.43
CA LEU A 142 -25.13 -5.90 8.97
C LEU A 142 -25.08 -6.06 7.45
N ALA A 143 -26.08 -6.69 6.83
CA ALA A 143 -26.19 -6.79 5.38
C ALA A 143 -26.20 -5.41 4.70
N GLY A 144 -26.87 -4.42 5.31
CA GLY A 144 -26.83 -3.03 4.84
C GLY A 144 -25.44 -2.38 4.90
N ILE A 145 -24.59 -2.74 5.87
CA ILE A 145 -23.20 -2.27 5.93
C ILE A 145 -22.33 -2.98 4.88
N GLU A 146 -22.53 -4.28 4.68
CA GLU A 146 -21.86 -5.07 3.65
C GLU A 146 -22.19 -4.54 2.24
N ALA A 147 -23.44 -4.17 1.99
CA ALA A 147 -23.89 -3.58 0.73
C ALA A 147 -23.25 -2.20 0.47
N ARG A 148 -23.19 -1.33 1.48
CA ARG A 148 -22.50 -0.03 1.36
C ARG A 148 -21.00 -0.19 1.11
N THR A 149 -20.37 -1.16 1.78
CA THR A 149 -18.96 -1.49 1.55
C THR A 149 -18.74 -1.97 0.11
N ARG A 150 -19.65 -2.81 -0.40
CA ARG A 150 -19.63 -3.25 -1.81
C ARG A 150 -19.81 -2.10 -2.79
N ALA A 151 -20.72 -1.16 -2.52
CA ALA A 151 -20.89 0.02 -3.37
C ALA A 151 -19.59 0.86 -3.42
N LEU A 152 -18.90 1.01 -2.29
CA LEU A 152 -17.64 1.74 -2.23
C LEU A 152 -16.49 1.01 -2.95
N GLU A 153 -16.46 -0.33 -2.89
CA GLU A 153 -15.56 -1.18 -3.68
C GLU A 153 -15.76 -0.97 -5.18
N VAL A 154 -17.00 -0.89 -5.65
CA VAL A 154 -17.32 -0.60 -7.06
C VAL A 154 -16.87 0.81 -7.44
N GLN A 155 -17.16 1.81 -6.62
CA GLN A 155 -16.73 3.21 -6.86
C GLN A 155 -15.21 3.35 -6.91
N GLY A 156 -14.48 2.54 -6.14
CA GLY A 156 -13.03 2.58 -6.21
C GLY A 156 -12.47 2.09 -7.56
N ALA A 157 -13.23 1.33 -8.35
CA ALA A 157 -12.83 0.88 -9.69
C ALA A 157 -13.09 1.96 -10.76
N GLY A 158 -13.92 2.95 -10.44
CA GLY A 158 -14.24 4.10 -11.27
C GLY A 158 -15.34 4.91 -10.59
N SER A 159 -15.10 6.21 -10.38
CA SER A 159 -16.07 7.12 -9.75
C SER A 159 -15.79 8.56 -10.18
N SER A 160 -16.81 9.42 -10.11
CA SER A 160 -16.64 10.87 -10.15
C SER A 160 -16.13 11.46 -8.83
N ALA A 161 -16.15 10.69 -7.74
CA ALA A 161 -15.66 11.15 -6.44
C ALA A 161 -14.12 11.10 -6.39
N THR A 162 -13.52 12.11 -5.75
CA THR A 162 -12.08 12.18 -5.54
C THR A 162 -11.59 11.04 -4.63
N PRO A 163 -10.32 10.62 -4.74
CA PRO A 163 -9.75 9.60 -3.85
C PRO A 163 -9.90 9.95 -2.36
N MET A 164 -9.85 11.25 -2.01
CA MET A 164 -10.00 11.75 -0.64
C MET A 164 -11.42 11.54 -0.11
N THR A 165 -12.44 11.87 -0.90
CA THR A 165 -13.85 11.65 -0.53
C THR A 165 -14.14 10.17 -0.29
N LEU A 166 -13.64 9.30 -1.19
CA LEU A 166 -13.77 7.86 -1.04
C LEU A 166 -13.00 7.32 0.18
N HIS A 167 -11.82 7.89 0.48
CA HIS A 167 -11.07 7.57 1.70
C HIS A 167 -11.87 7.90 2.97
N HIS A 168 -12.49 9.07 3.05
CA HIS A 168 -13.33 9.45 4.19
C HIS A 168 -14.51 8.50 4.39
N ALA A 169 -15.18 8.10 3.30
CA ALA A 169 -16.26 7.12 3.35
C ALA A 169 -15.76 5.75 3.85
N ALA A 170 -14.62 5.27 3.34
CA ALA A 170 -14.01 4.00 3.75
C ALA A 170 -13.65 4.00 5.23
N ARG A 171 -13.05 5.09 5.71
CA ARG A 171 -12.64 5.27 7.11
C ARG A 171 -13.83 5.36 8.05
N ALA A 172 -14.91 6.02 7.65
CA ALA A 172 -16.15 6.03 8.42
C ALA A 172 -16.75 4.61 8.54
N GLY A 173 -16.75 3.85 7.45
CA GLY A 173 -17.14 2.43 7.44
C GLY A 173 -16.27 1.58 8.37
N HIS A 174 -14.94 1.70 8.26
CA HIS A 174 -13.98 0.98 9.10
C HIS A 174 -14.17 1.30 10.59
N ARG A 175 -14.40 2.57 10.94
CA ARG A 175 -14.72 3.02 12.30
C ARG A 175 -16.01 2.43 12.84
N LEU A 176 -17.05 2.36 12.02
CA LEU A 176 -18.31 1.75 12.41
C LEU A 176 -18.11 0.26 12.73
N VAL A 177 -17.43 -0.47 11.85
CA VAL A 177 -17.16 -1.90 12.04
C VAL A 177 -16.29 -2.15 13.27
N GLY A 178 -15.24 -1.36 13.46
CA GLY A 178 -14.39 -1.46 14.66
C GLY A 178 -15.16 -1.22 15.95
N ARG A 179 -16.13 -0.29 15.96
CA ARG A 179 -17.03 -0.09 17.11
C ARG A 179 -17.97 -1.28 17.33
N LEU A 180 -18.59 -1.81 16.27
CA LEU A 180 -19.47 -2.97 16.37
C LEU A 180 -18.74 -4.21 16.91
N LEU A 181 -17.52 -4.47 16.44
CA LEU A 181 -16.67 -5.55 16.96
C LEU A 181 -16.30 -5.36 18.43
N ALA A 182 -16.05 -4.12 18.85
CA ALA A 182 -15.57 -3.80 20.19
C ALA A 182 -16.68 -3.78 21.25
N THR A 183 -17.89 -3.35 20.89
CA THR A 183 -18.96 -3.07 21.87
C THR A 183 -20.31 -3.71 21.54
N GLY A 184 -20.48 -4.27 20.34
CA GLY A 184 -21.71 -4.93 19.94
C GLY A 184 -21.81 -6.34 20.53
N GLY A 185 -23.04 -6.82 20.71
CA GLY A 185 -23.29 -8.24 20.95
C GLY A 185 -23.41 -9.01 19.64
N TYR A 186 -22.79 -10.17 19.51
CA TYR A 186 -22.87 -11.00 18.30
C TYR A 186 -22.62 -12.48 18.59
N ASP A 187 -23.26 -13.34 17.82
CA ASP A 187 -22.96 -14.76 17.78
C ASP A 187 -21.72 -15.03 16.90
N ARG A 188 -21.27 -16.29 16.84
CA ARG A 188 -20.07 -16.65 16.07
C ARG A 188 -20.21 -16.34 14.56
N PRO A 189 -21.31 -16.70 13.88
CA PRO A 189 -21.49 -16.34 12.47
C PRO A 189 -21.45 -14.83 12.21
N THR A 190 -22.11 -14.04 13.04
CA THR A 190 -22.11 -12.58 12.93
C THR A 190 -20.73 -11.99 13.23
N GLY A 191 -20.00 -12.54 14.22
CA GLY A 191 -18.62 -12.18 14.50
C GLY A 191 -17.68 -12.43 13.32
N THR A 192 -17.80 -13.59 12.64
CA THR A 192 -17.04 -13.88 11.41
C THR A 192 -17.35 -12.88 10.31
N ARG A 193 -18.63 -12.56 10.08
CA ARG A 193 -19.04 -11.55 9.08
C ARG A 193 -18.48 -10.16 9.42
N LEU A 194 -18.49 -9.76 10.68
CA LEU A 194 -17.90 -8.50 11.12
C LEU A 194 -16.38 -8.45 10.91
N LEU A 195 -15.65 -9.54 11.16
CA LEU A 195 -14.21 -9.62 10.90
C LEU A 195 -13.88 -9.59 9.38
N LEU A 196 -14.70 -10.23 8.55
CA LEU A 196 -14.60 -10.10 7.09
C LEU A 196 -14.88 -8.66 6.63
N LEU A 197 -15.87 -8.01 7.25
CA LEU A 197 -16.18 -6.62 6.95
C LEU A 197 -15.08 -5.66 7.44
N ALA A 198 -14.41 -5.98 8.56
CA ALA A 198 -13.24 -5.25 9.04
C ALA A 198 -12.07 -5.39 8.05
N THR A 199 -11.86 -6.61 7.53
CA THR A 199 -10.87 -6.88 6.47
C THR A 199 -11.13 -6.02 5.24
N ARG A 200 -12.36 -6.02 4.73
CA ARG A 200 -12.77 -5.28 3.52
C ARG A 200 -12.64 -3.78 3.69
N THR A 201 -13.15 -3.24 4.79
CA THR A 201 -13.06 -1.80 5.08
C THR A 201 -11.62 -1.34 5.33
N ALA A 202 -10.78 -2.15 5.98
CA ALA A 202 -9.35 -1.87 6.12
C ALA A 202 -8.65 -1.87 4.75
N ALA A 203 -8.90 -2.87 3.91
CA ALA A 203 -8.33 -2.94 2.56
C ALA A 203 -8.74 -1.74 1.68
N LEU A 204 -9.98 -1.24 1.80
CA LEU A 204 -10.41 0.00 1.16
C LEU A 204 -9.63 1.21 1.66
N CYS A 205 -9.49 1.36 2.98
CA CYS A 205 -8.71 2.45 3.57
C CYS A 205 -7.25 2.41 3.08
N GLY A 206 -6.63 1.23 3.06
CA GLY A 206 -5.27 1.04 2.56
C GLY A 206 -5.14 1.36 1.07
N TYR A 207 -6.15 0.99 0.26
CA TYR A 207 -6.17 1.34 -1.17
C TYR A 207 -6.20 2.85 -1.38
N PHE A 208 -7.09 3.55 -0.69
CA PHE A 208 -7.22 4.99 -0.90
C PHE A 208 -6.02 5.75 -0.34
N ASN A 209 -5.44 5.35 0.81
CA ASN A 209 -4.17 5.91 1.28
C ASN A 209 -3.05 5.74 0.24
N SER A 210 -2.97 4.55 -0.38
CA SER A 210 -2.05 4.31 -1.47
C SER A 210 -2.30 5.21 -2.69
N CYS A 211 -3.54 5.61 -2.97
CA CYS A 211 -3.86 6.57 -4.04
C CYS A 211 -3.50 8.01 -3.65
N LEU A 212 -3.58 8.34 -2.36
CA LEU A 212 -3.23 9.65 -1.79
C LEU A 212 -1.71 9.84 -1.60
N GLY A 213 -0.91 8.79 -1.81
CA GLY A 213 0.54 8.80 -1.54
C GLY A 213 0.88 8.74 -0.05
N ASP A 214 0.03 8.10 0.76
CA ASP A 214 0.30 7.75 2.17
C ASP A 214 0.63 6.25 2.27
N GLU A 215 1.86 5.88 1.95
CA GLU A 215 2.34 4.50 1.98
C GLU A 215 2.30 3.90 3.40
N ALA A 216 2.59 4.71 4.42
CA ALA A 216 2.59 4.26 5.81
C ALA A 216 1.19 3.98 6.34
N GLY A 217 0.23 4.85 6.02
CA GLY A 217 -1.18 4.59 6.26
C GLY A 217 -1.66 3.35 5.52
N ALA A 218 -1.25 3.18 4.26
CA ALA A 218 -1.62 2.00 3.48
C ALA A 218 -1.11 0.70 4.11
N GLU A 219 0.16 0.66 4.53
CA GLU A 219 0.79 -0.48 5.21
C GLU A 219 0.04 -0.88 6.48
N ARG A 220 -0.28 0.07 7.37
CA ARG A 220 -1.03 -0.19 8.61
C ARG A 220 -2.40 -0.82 8.34
N TYR A 221 -3.12 -0.30 7.36
CA TYR A 221 -4.43 -0.83 7.01
C TYR A 221 -4.35 -2.21 6.35
N ASP A 222 -3.40 -2.44 5.44
CA ASP A 222 -3.24 -3.77 4.82
C ASP A 222 -2.79 -4.81 5.85
N LEU A 223 -1.90 -4.49 6.80
CA LEU A 223 -1.55 -5.38 7.94
C LEU A 223 -2.76 -5.70 8.83
N THR A 224 -3.60 -4.70 9.11
CA THR A 224 -4.85 -4.89 9.86
C THR A 224 -5.84 -5.75 9.10
N ALA A 225 -5.91 -5.59 7.77
CA ALA A 225 -6.76 -6.39 6.91
C ALA A 225 -6.30 -7.86 6.90
N ILE A 226 -5.00 -8.13 6.76
CA ILE A 226 -4.44 -9.50 6.82
C ILE A 226 -4.77 -10.16 8.16
N ARG A 227 -4.60 -9.43 9.28
CA ARG A 227 -4.92 -9.95 10.62
C ARG A 227 -6.41 -10.23 10.80
N SER A 228 -7.27 -9.35 10.31
CA SER A 228 -8.73 -9.53 10.36
C SER A 228 -9.18 -10.70 9.49
N ALA A 229 -8.56 -10.89 8.32
CA ALA A 229 -8.84 -12.02 7.44
C ALA A 229 -8.41 -13.34 8.08
N ALA A 230 -7.24 -13.35 8.73
CA ALA A 230 -6.75 -14.50 9.49
C ALA A 230 -7.68 -14.86 10.65
N ALA A 231 -8.14 -13.87 11.41
CA ALA A 231 -9.12 -14.06 12.49
C ALA A 231 -10.49 -14.55 12.00
N ALA A 232 -10.90 -14.14 10.78
CA ALA A 232 -12.10 -14.66 10.13
C ALA A 232 -11.89 -16.07 9.51
N GLY A 233 -10.67 -16.61 9.53
CA GLY A 233 -10.31 -17.88 8.89
C GLY A 233 -10.32 -17.83 7.35
N SER A 234 -10.32 -16.63 6.74
CA SER A 234 -10.46 -16.47 5.30
C SER A 234 -9.13 -16.39 4.58
N ARG A 235 -8.65 -17.55 4.10
CA ARG A 235 -7.39 -17.67 3.34
C ARG A 235 -7.38 -16.82 2.07
N ARG A 236 -8.48 -16.79 1.32
CA ARG A 236 -8.59 -15.99 0.09
C ARG A 236 -8.43 -14.49 0.38
N HIS A 237 -9.14 -13.97 1.39
CA HIS A 237 -9.05 -12.55 1.74
C HIS A 237 -7.64 -12.20 2.25
N ALA A 238 -7.04 -13.07 3.07
CA ALA A 238 -5.68 -12.86 3.54
C ALA A 238 -4.66 -12.84 2.39
N ALA A 239 -4.72 -13.81 1.47
CA ALA A 239 -3.89 -13.86 0.27
C ALA A 239 -4.05 -12.58 -0.58
N ALA A 240 -5.29 -12.12 -0.75
CA ALA A 240 -5.58 -10.95 -1.53
C ALA A 240 -5.05 -9.65 -0.87
N CYS A 241 -5.12 -9.53 0.46
CA CYS A 241 -4.49 -8.45 1.21
C CYS A 241 -2.95 -8.52 1.19
N MET A 242 -2.34 -9.71 1.25
CA MET A 242 -0.89 -9.89 1.11
C MET A 242 -0.41 -9.41 -0.26
N SER A 243 -1.13 -9.73 -1.34
CA SER A 243 -0.81 -9.26 -2.69
C SER A 243 -0.98 -7.75 -2.88
N ARG A 244 -1.81 -7.10 -2.06
CA ARG A 244 -1.90 -5.64 -2.01
C ARG A 244 -0.72 -5.02 -1.25
N LEU A 245 -0.33 -5.60 -0.11
CA LEU A 245 0.87 -5.19 0.58
C LEU A 245 2.10 -5.36 -0.32
N ALA A 246 2.16 -6.42 -1.13
CA ALA A 246 3.25 -6.67 -2.07
C ALA A 246 3.43 -5.51 -3.08
N ILE A 247 2.35 -4.90 -3.57
CA ILE A 247 2.49 -3.74 -4.47
C ILE A 247 3.05 -2.51 -3.76
N LEU A 248 2.81 -2.33 -2.46
CA LEU A 248 3.44 -1.26 -1.70
C LEU A 248 4.95 -1.48 -1.60
N HIS A 249 5.39 -2.71 -1.31
CA HIS A 249 6.82 -3.05 -1.29
C HIS A 249 7.49 -2.87 -2.64
N LEU A 250 6.83 -3.24 -3.76
CA LEU A 250 7.36 -2.97 -5.10
C LEU A 250 7.58 -1.49 -5.36
N ILE A 251 6.65 -0.64 -4.91
CA ILE A 251 6.73 0.81 -5.04
C ILE A 251 7.86 1.38 -4.18
N ALA A 252 8.04 0.86 -2.97
CA ALA A 252 9.16 1.20 -2.10
C ALA A 252 10.52 0.70 -2.64
N GLY A 253 10.52 -0.27 -3.55
CA GLY A 253 11.72 -0.86 -4.15
C GLY A 253 12.12 -2.21 -3.55
N ASP A 254 11.40 -2.73 -2.57
CA ASP A 254 11.70 -3.96 -1.84
C ASP A 254 11.12 -5.20 -2.55
N ALA A 255 11.71 -5.57 -3.69
CA ALA A 255 11.18 -6.66 -4.53
C ALA A 255 11.19 -8.04 -3.85
N ARG A 256 12.13 -8.31 -2.93
CA ARG A 256 12.21 -9.58 -2.18
C ARG A 256 11.05 -9.72 -1.19
N ASP A 257 10.71 -8.64 -0.50
CA ASP A 257 9.57 -8.58 0.41
C ASP A 257 8.26 -8.77 -0.35
N ALA A 258 8.13 -8.10 -1.51
CA ALA A 258 7.00 -8.28 -2.40
C ALA A 258 6.85 -9.73 -2.88
N LEU A 259 7.94 -10.38 -3.31
CA LEU A 259 7.91 -11.78 -3.75
C LEU A 259 7.55 -12.71 -2.60
N SER A 260 8.05 -12.46 -1.38
CA SER A 260 7.71 -13.24 -0.19
C SER A 260 6.22 -13.17 0.15
N LEU A 261 5.62 -12.00 0.03
CA LEU A 261 4.17 -11.80 0.20
C LEU A 261 3.34 -12.52 -0.87
N VAL A 262 3.77 -12.46 -2.14
CA VAL A 262 3.08 -13.15 -3.25
C VAL A 262 3.17 -14.67 -3.09
N ASN A 263 4.33 -15.20 -2.74
CA ASN A 263 4.51 -16.63 -2.47
C ASN A 263 3.64 -17.10 -1.30
N ALA A 264 3.56 -16.30 -0.22
CA ALA A 264 2.66 -16.57 0.89
C ALA A 264 1.19 -16.58 0.44
N ALA A 265 0.78 -15.60 -0.36
CA ALA A 265 -0.57 -15.52 -0.91
C ALA A 265 -0.91 -16.75 -1.78
N GLN A 266 -0.02 -17.16 -2.69
CA GLN A 266 -0.18 -18.36 -3.51
C GLN A 266 -0.31 -19.63 -2.65
N SER A 267 0.51 -19.75 -1.59
CA SER A 267 0.46 -20.90 -0.67
C SER A 267 -0.86 -21.03 0.08
N LEU A 268 -1.53 -19.91 0.36
CA LEU A 268 -2.84 -19.88 1.03
C LEU A 268 -3.98 -20.32 0.11
N THR A 269 -3.80 -20.23 -1.21
CA THR A 269 -4.82 -20.53 -2.22
C THR A 269 -4.28 -21.52 -3.26
N PRO A 270 -4.12 -22.82 -2.92
CA PRO A 270 -3.56 -23.82 -3.84
C PRO A 270 -4.47 -24.15 -5.03
N ARG A 271 -5.75 -23.78 -4.97
CA ARG A 271 -6.74 -23.93 -6.06
C ARG A 271 -7.49 -22.61 -6.24
N PRO A 272 -6.80 -21.55 -6.70
CA PRO A 272 -7.42 -20.24 -6.90
C PRO A 272 -8.39 -20.29 -8.11
N SER A 273 -9.33 -19.35 -8.18
CA SER A 273 -10.06 -19.13 -9.44
C SER A 273 -9.11 -18.58 -10.51
N PRO A 274 -9.35 -18.79 -11.82
CA PRO A 274 -8.45 -18.35 -12.87
C PRO A 274 -8.08 -16.86 -12.79
N ARG A 275 -9.06 -15.99 -12.52
CA ARG A 275 -8.83 -14.55 -12.35
C ARG A 275 -8.01 -14.20 -11.12
N PHE A 276 -8.21 -14.91 -10.00
CA PHE A 276 -7.39 -14.68 -8.82
C PHE A 276 -5.95 -15.17 -9.03
N ASP A 277 -5.77 -16.30 -9.72
CA ASP A 277 -4.44 -16.81 -10.07
C ASP A 277 -3.70 -15.84 -11.00
N ALA A 278 -4.37 -15.36 -12.05
CA ALA A 278 -3.83 -14.35 -12.95
C ALA A 278 -3.40 -13.08 -12.19
N PHE A 279 -4.18 -12.66 -11.18
CA PHE A 279 -3.82 -11.55 -10.31
C PHE A 279 -2.55 -11.81 -9.48
N LEU A 280 -2.40 -13.00 -8.90
CA LEU A 280 -1.19 -13.37 -8.16
C LEU A 280 0.03 -13.46 -9.09
N LEU A 281 -0.12 -14.08 -10.26
CA LEU A 281 0.92 -14.20 -11.28
C LEU A 281 1.36 -12.82 -11.80
N ALA A 282 0.43 -11.88 -12.01
CA ALA A 282 0.77 -10.51 -12.38
C ALA A 282 1.62 -9.83 -11.29
N ARG A 283 1.34 -10.06 -10.00
CA ARG A 283 2.17 -9.53 -8.90
C ARG A 283 3.54 -10.20 -8.84
N GLU A 284 3.59 -11.52 -9.02
CA GLU A 284 4.84 -12.29 -9.09
C GLU A 284 5.75 -11.74 -10.20
N ALA A 285 5.17 -11.52 -11.39
CA ALA A 285 5.90 -10.97 -12.52
C ALA A 285 6.55 -9.62 -12.21
N LEU A 286 5.82 -8.71 -11.55
CA LEU A 286 6.37 -7.40 -11.18
C LEU A 286 7.54 -7.53 -10.20
N ALA A 287 7.46 -8.44 -9.24
CA ALA A 287 8.56 -8.70 -8.31
C ALA A 287 9.77 -9.29 -9.02
N LEU A 288 9.56 -10.27 -9.91
CA LEU A 288 10.61 -10.86 -10.74
C LEU A 288 11.27 -9.83 -11.66
N ALA A 289 10.49 -8.97 -12.31
CA ALA A 289 11.00 -7.89 -13.14
C ALA A 289 11.90 -6.94 -12.35
N ARG A 290 11.48 -6.55 -11.14
CA ARG A 290 12.26 -5.67 -10.25
C ARG A 290 13.54 -6.33 -9.72
N LEU A 291 13.58 -7.67 -9.67
CA LEU A 291 14.78 -8.46 -9.38
C LEU A 291 15.67 -8.69 -10.62
N GLY A 292 15.29 -8.21 -11.80
CA GLY A 292 16.02 -8.40 -13.06
C GLY A 292 15.73 -9.75 -13.74
N GLU A 293 14.77 -10.52 -13.26
CA GLU A 293 14.43 -11.85 -13.78
C GLU A 293 13.46 -11.78 -14.98
N ALA A 294 13.91 -11.13 -16.06
CA ALA A 294 13.08 -10.81 -17.22
C ALA A 294 12.29 -12.01 -17.78
N ARG A 295 12.95 -13.15 -18.00
CA ARG A 295 12.31 -14.35 -18.57
C ARG A 295 11.18 -14.87 -17.70
N ARG A 296 11.41 -14.97 -16.38
CA ARG A 296 10.40 -15.48 -15.44
C ARG A 296 9.25 -14.50 -15.28
N SER A 297 9.53 -13.19 -15.29
CA SER A 297 8.51 -12.16 -15.30
C SER A 297 7.58 -12.29 -16.52
N THR A 298 8.12 -12.35 -17.73
CA THR A 298 7.31 -12.49 -18.95
C THR A 298 6.49 -13.77 -18.94
N GLN A 299 7.09 -14.91 -18.57
CA GLN A 299 6.36 -16.17 -18.45
C GLN A 299 5.19 -16.11 -17.46
N ALA A 300 5.36 -15.42 -16.32
CA ALA A 300 4.27 -15.25 -15.36
C ALA A 300 3.13 -14.38 -15.93
N LEU A 301 3.43 -13.30 -16.66
CA LEU A 301 2.42 -12.48 -17.35
C LEU A 301 1.72 -13.22 -18.49
N ASP A 302 2.45 -14.03 -19.26
CA ASP A 302 1.85 -14.82 -20.35
C ASP A 302 0.87 -15.85 -19.79
N ARG A 303 1.22 -16.50 -18.67
CA ARG A 303 0.32 -17.40 -17.94
C ARG A 303 -0.90 -16.65 -17.40
N ALA A 304 -0.71 -15.47 -16.82
CA ALA A 304 -1.81 -14.64 -16.33
C ALA A 304 -2.76 -14.26 -17.48
N THR A 305 -2.23 -13.93 -18.65
CA THR A 305 -2.99 -13.62 -19.86
C THR A 305 -3.79 -14.83 -20.32
N ALA A 306 -3.18 -16.00 -20.43
CA ALA A 306 -3.88 -17.23 -20.82
C ALA A 306 -5.06 -17.56 -19.89
N LEU A 307 -4.91 -17.34 -18.58
CA LEU A 307 -5.97 -17.54 -17.59
C LEU A 307 -7.13 -16.56 -17.76
N VAL A 308 -6.86 -15.29 -18.11
CA VAL A 308 -7.91 -14.28 -18.32
C VAL A 308 -8.64 -14.51 -19.64
N THR A 309 -7.91 -14.82 -20.72
CA THR A 309 -8.51 -15.06 -22.05
C THR A 309 -9.32 -16.36 -22.10
N GLY A 310 -8.89 -17.39 -21.36
CA GLY A 310 -9.57 -18.69 -21.34
C GLY A 310 -10.73 -18.80 -20.37
N ALA A 311 -10.91 -17.84 -19.45
CA ALA A 311 -11.96 -17.90 -18.43
C ALA A 311 -13.27 -17.23 -18.94
N PRO A 312 -14.44 -17.84 -18.69
CA PRO A 312 -15.71 -17.16 -18.94
C PRO A 312 -15.84 -15.91 -18.06
N ASP A 313 -16.60 -14.92 -18.53
CA ASP A 313 -16.86 -13.75 -17.72
C ASP A 313 -17.83 -14.06 -16.58
N GLU A 314 -17.29 -14.41 -15.42
CA GLU A 314 -18.06 -14.74 -14.21
C GLU A 314 -18.63 -13.52 -13.49
N GLY A 315 -18.46 -12.31 -14.05
CA GLY A 315 -18.80 -11.06 -13.38
C GLY A 315 -17.89 -10.77 -12.17
N PRO A 316 -18.24 -9.77 -11.33
CA PRO A 316 -17.44 -9.41 -10.16
C PRO A 316 -17.49 -10.53 -9.10
N PRO A 317 -16.41 -10.76 -8.32
CA PRO A 317 -16.39 -11.78 -7.27
C PRO A 317 -17.57 -11.66 -6.31
N THR A 318 -18.33 -12.74 -6.15
CA THR A 318 -19.54 -12.78 -5.30
C THR A 318 -19.23 -12.62 -3.82
N ASP A 319 -18.00 -12.94 -3.41
CA ASP A 319 -17.52 -12.83 -2.04
C ASP A 319 -17.18 -11.40 -1.58
N GLY A 320 -17.39 -10.40 -2.45
CA GLY A 320 -17.20 -9.00 -2.11
C GLY A 320 -15.74 -8.59 -1.95
N PHE A 321 -14.78 -9.37 -2.43
CA PHE A 321 -13.36 -8.98 -2.50
C PHE A 321 -12.90 -8.96 -3.96
N GLY A 322 -13.47 -8.02 -4.72
CA GLY A 322 -13.15 -7.75 -6.13
C GLY A 322 -12.40 -6.45 -6.38
N PHE A 323 -12.24 -5.63 -5.34
CA PHE A 323 -11.70 -4.29 -5.50
C PHE A 323 -10.18 -4.28 -5.71
N GLY A 324 -9.74 -3.78 -6.88
CA GLY A 324 -8.33 -3.78 -7.28
C GLY A 324 -7.76 -5.15 -7.66
N ILE A 325 -8.63 -6.18 -7.74
CA ILE A 325 -8.34 -7.57 -8.14
C ILE A 325 -9.06 -7.92 -9.44
N GLY A 326 -10.00 -7.09 -9.91
CA GLY A 326 -10.47 -7.12 -11.29
C GLY A 326 -9.27 -7.07 -12.23
N ILE A 327 -8.95 -8.23 -12.79
CA ILE A 327 -7.91 -8.39 -13.79
C ILE A 327 -8.61 -8.60 -15.11
N ASP A 328 -8.60 -7.54 -15.90
CA ASP A 328 -8.99 -7.54 -17.29
C ASP A 328 -7.72 -7.42 -18.14
N GLU A 329 -7.91 -7.45 -19.46
CA GLU A 329 -6.84 -7.27 -20.42
C GLU A 329 -6.11 -5.93 -20.22
N GLY A 330 -6.84 -4.86 -19.86
CA GLY A 330 -6.25 -3.56 -19.56
C GLY A 330 -5.30 -3.61 -18.35
N HIS A 331 -5.68 -4.30 -17.28
CA HIS A 331 -4.86 -4.50 -16.09
C HIS A 331 -3.60 -5.31 -16.39
N LEU A 332 -3.71 -6.36 -17.21
CA LEU A 332 -2.57 -7.16 -17.65
C LEU A 332 -1.61 -6.35 -18.51
N ASN A 333 -2.13 -5.56 -19.44
CA ASN A 333 -1.32 -4.67 -20.27
C ASN A 333 -0.53 -3.66 -19.42
N PHE A 334 -1.15 -3.14 -18.35
CA PHE A 334 -0.43 -2.39 -17.31
C PHE A 334 0.65 -3.19 -16.60
N GLY A 335 0.38 -4.46 -16.29
CA GLY A 335 1.36 -5.39 -15.74
C GLY A 335 2.60 -5.51 -16.62
N TYR A 336 2.43 -5.66 -17.93
CA TYR A 336 3.55 -5.65 -18.88
C TYR A 336 4.29 -4.31 -18.88
N GLY A 337 3.57 -3.18 -18.89
CA GLY A 337 4.20 -1.85 -18.83
C GLY A 337 5.06 -1.67 -17.58
N TYR A 338 4.56 -2.06 -16.40
CA TYR A 338 5.34 -2.04 -15.16
C TYR A 338 6.54 -2.98 -15.19
N ALA A 339 6.37 -4.20 -15.71
CA ALA A 339 7.47 -5.16 -15.80
C ALA A 339 8.61 -4.59 -16.67
N TRP A 340 8.31 -4.06 -17.85
CA TRP A 340 9.32 -3.45 -18.71
C TRP A 340 9.96 -2.20 -18.09
N HIS A 341 9.16 -1.37 -17.40
CA HIS A 341 9.68 -0.24 -16.65
C HIS A 341 10.71 -0.68 -15.60
N TYR A 342 10.42 -1.72 -14.82
CA TYR A 342 11.34 -2.25 -13.81
C TYR A 342 12.58 -2.92 -14.41
N LEU A 343 12.46 -3.50 -15.61
CA LEU A 343 13.58 -4.06 -16.37
C LEU A 343 14.43 -2.99 -17.06
N GLY A 344 14.03 -1.72 -17.02
CA GLY A 344 14.76 -0.60 -17.60
C GLY A 344 14.45 -0.32 -19.08
N ASP A 345 13.56 -1.08 -19.71
CA ASP A 345 13.17 -0.87 -21.11
C ASP A 345 11.95 0.08 -21.20
N GLN A 346 12.24 1.37 -21.08
CA GLN A 346 11.20 2.41 -21.00
C GLN A 346 10.40 2.57 -22.30
N LYS A 347 11.00 2.23 -23.46
CA LYS A 347 10.29 2.26 -24.75
C LYS A 347 9.19 1.20 -24.78
N LYS A 348 9.50 -0.04 -24.38
CA LYS A 348 8.47 -1.09 -24.25
C LYS A 348 7.44 -0.75 -23.19
N ALA A 349 7.86 -0.18 -22.06
CA ALA A 349 6.94 0.24 -21.01
C ALA A 349 5.89 1.23 -21.56
N LEU A 350 6.31 2.27 -22.26
CA LEU A 350 5.40 3.27 -22.86
C LEU A 350 4.47 2.66 -23.91
N ALA A 351 4.94 1.72 -24.74
CA ALA A 351 4.08 1.03 -25.71
C ALA A 351 2.90 0.31 -25.02
N HIS A 352 3.15 -0.30 -23.86
CA HIS A 352 2.10 -0.92 -23.06
C HIS A 352 1.23 0.09 -22.31
N PHE A 353 1.77 1.25 -21.92
CA PHE A 353 0.96 2.32 -21.30
C PHE A 353 0.11 3.11 -22.30
N ALA A 354 0.43 3.08 -23.60
CA ALA A 354 -0.23 3.89 -24.63
C ALA A 354 -1.77 3.77 -24.68
N PRO A 355 -2.39 2.57 -24.60
CA PRO A 355 -3.86 2.45 -24.62
C PRO A 355 -4.54 3.16 -23.45
N PHE A 356 -3.86 3.26 -22.30
CA PHE A 356 -4.36 4.00 -21.16
C PHE A 356 -4.19 5.51 -21.30
N LEU A 357 -3.21 5.94 -22.09
CA LEU A 357 -2.99 7.35 -22.41
C LEU A 357 -3.95 7.84 -23.50
N ALA A 358 -4.76 6.99 -24.11
CA ALA A 358 -5.83 7.47 -24.98
C ALA A 358 -6.87 8.27 -24.18
N PRO A 359 -7.49 9.31 -24.78
CA PRO A 359 -8.66 9.96 -24.21
C PRO A 359 -9.79 8.94 -23.98
N SER A 360 -10.43 9.00 -22.82
CA SER A 360 -11.55 8.12 -22.49
C SER A 360 -12.65 8.92 -21.80
N THR A 361 -13.90 8.62 -22.16
CA THR A 361 -15.09 9.14 -21.47
C THR A 361 -15.49 8.29 -20.26
N ALA A 362 -14.82 7.14 -20.06
CA ALA A 362 -15.07 6.27 -18.92
C ALA A 362 -14.52 6.89 -17.63
N GLN A 363 -15.22 6.65 -16.52
CA GLN A 363 -14.71 7.02 -15.20
C GLN A 363 -13.42 6.25 -14.92
N VAL A 364 -12.38 7.01 -14.59
CA VAL A 364 -11.03 6.47 -14.42
C VAL A 364 -10.82 6.05 -12.96
N PRO A 365 -10.14 4.92 -12.68
CA PRO A 365 -9.85 4.53 -11.30
C PRO A 365 -9.03 5.61 -10.55
N PRO A 366 -9.31 5.90 -9.27
CA PRO A 366 -8.53 6.81 -8.41
C PRO A 366 -7.01 6.56 -8.42
N ARG A 367 -6.58 5.32 -8.62
CA ARG A 367 -5.17 4.93 -8.69
C ARG A 367 -4.46 5.45 -9.94
N THR A 368 -5.18 5.87 -10.98
CA THR A 368 -4.60 6.28 -12.26
C THR A 368 -3.61 7.43 -12.13
N ALA A 369 -3.94 8.47 -11.36
CA ALA A 369 -3.01 9.58 -11.15
C ALA A 369 -1.67 9.09 -10.55
N ARG A 370 -1.68 8.02 -9.77
CA ARG A 370 -0.44 7.38 -9.32
C ARG A 370 0.24 6.52 -10.38
N ARG A 371 -0.53 5.83 -11.24
CA ARG A 371 0.05 5.03 -12.34
C ARG A 371 0.83 5.92 -13.33
N LEU A 372 0.36 7.15 -13.56
CA LEU A 372 1.02 8.11 -14.43
C LEU A 372 2.44 8.49 -13.98
N LEU A 373 2.80 8.30 -12.70
CA LEU A 373 4.20 8.47 -12.26
C LEU A 373 5.17 7.59 -13.04
N TYR A 374 4.77 6.37 -13.42
CA TYR A 374 5.61 5.46 -14.18
C TYR A 374 5.74 5.88 -15.65
N VAL A 375 4.71 6.52 -16.18
CA VAL A 375 4.73 7.12 -17.52
C VAL A 375 5.67 8.32 -17.53
N VAL A 376 5.57 9.18 -16.51
CA VAL A 376 6.52 10.29 -16.28
C VAL A 376 7.95 9.77 -16.17
N ASP A 377 8.19 8.77 -15.32
CA ASP A 377 9.53 8.19 -15.14
C ASP A 377 10.08 7.63 -16.46
N ALA A 378 9.24 7.00 -17.27
CA ALA A 378 9.62 6.45 -18.57
C ALA A 378 9.97 7.55 -19.58
N HIS A 379 9.16 8.61 -19.70
CA HIS A 379 9.44 9.75 -20.58
C HIS A 379 10.72 10.51 -20.17
N LEU A 380 10.88 10.82 -18.88
CA LEU A 380 12.09 11.46 -18.36
C LEU A 380 13.35 10.64 -18.63
N SER A 381 13.26 9.31 -18.46
CA SER A 381 14.37 8.40 -18.76
C SER A 381 14.75 8.36 -20.24
N LEU A 382 13.81 8.68 -21.14
CA LEU A 382 14.04 8.78 -22.58
C LEU A 382 14.42 10.20 -23.03
N GLY A 383 14.48 11.17 -22.11
CA GLY A 383 14.79 12.57 -22.40
C GLY A 383 13.62 13.36 -22.98
N ASP A 384 12.40 12.82 -22.90
CA ASP A 384 11.19 13.45 -23.42
C ASP A 384 10.49 14.26 -22.31
N LEU A 385 11.00 15.46 -22.05
CA LEU A 385 10.51 16.29 -20.95
C LEU A 385 9.07 16.78 -21.18
N ASP A 386 8.72 17.13 -22.42
CA ASP A 386 7.40 17.66 -22.76
C ASP A 386 6.31 16.62 -22.49
N ALA A 387 6.50 15.38 -22.96
CA ALA A 387 5.53 14.31 -22.70
C ALA A 387 5.46 13.91 -21.22
N ALA A 388 6.57 14.04 -20.47
CA ALA A 388 6.56 13.86 -19.02
C ALA A 388 5.72 14.94 -18.33
N VAL A 389 5.85 16.20 -18.74
CA VAL A 389 5.06 17.33 -18.21
C VAL A 389 3.58 17.15 -18.55
N ASP A 390 3.25 16.80 -19.79
CA ASP A 390 1.86 16.52 -20.21
C ASP A 390 1.22 15.40 -19.39
N SER A 391 1.99 14.34 -19.11
CA SER A 391 1.54 13.23 -18.27
C SER A 391 1.26 13.67 -16.82
N ALA A 392 2.03 14.62 -16.30
CA ALA A 392 1.81 15.20 -14.97
C ALA A 392 0.57 16.12 -14.95
N TYR A 393 0.35 16.95 -15.96
CA TYR A 393 -0.88 17.74 -16.10
C TYR A 393 -2.12 16.87 -16.17
N ARG A 394 -2.06 15.77 -16.93
CA ARG A 394 -3.16 14.80 -16.95
C ARG A 394 -3.46 14.23 -15.57
N ALA A 395 -2.45 13.99 -14.74
CA ALA A 395 -2.67 13.51 -13.38
C ALA A 395 -3.41 14.56 -12.53
N VAL A 396 -3.08 15.85 -12.70
CA VAL A 396 -3.79 16.98 -12.09
C VAL A 396 -5.23 17.03 -12.58
N ASP A 397 -5.47 17.01 -13.90
CA ASP A 397 -6.80 17.09 -14.50
C ASP A 397 -7.74 15.97 -14.03
N LEU A 398 -7.20 14.75 -13.86
CA LEU A 398 -7.99 13.58 -13.46
C LEU A 398 -8.51 13.64 -12.03
N ILE A 399 -7.79 14.32 -11.12
CA ILE A 399 -8.19 14.37 -9.70
C ILE A 399 -8.42 15.80 -9.19
N GLY A 400 -8.31 16.79 -10.06
CA GLY A 400 -8.45 18.22 -9.81
C GLY A 400 -7.26 18.82 -9.06
N SER A 401 -6.97 18.30 -7.86
CA SER A 401 -5.83 18.70 -7.05
C SER A 401 -5.13 17.47 -6.52
N LEU A 402 -3.81 17.40 -6.71
CA LEU A 402 -3.01 16.29 -6.24
C LEU A 402 -2.93 16.31 -4.70
N PRO A 403 -3.23 15.19 -4.03
CA PRO A 403 -2.99 15.05 -2.60
C PRO A 403 -1.50 15.30 -2.26
N PRO A 404 -1.17 15.87 -1.08
CA PRO A 404 0.20 16.28 -0.75
C PRO A 404 1.28 15.20 -0.96
N GLY A 405 1.00 13.96 -0.54
CA GLY A 405 1.92 12.83 -0.70
C GLY A 405 2.19 12.51 -2.18
N LEU A 406 1.15 12.54 -3.02
CA LEU A 406 1.28 12.30 -4.44
C LEU A 406 1.92 13.50 -5.17
N ALA A 407 1.56 14.73 -4.80
CA ALA A 407 2.14 15.95 -5.34
C ALA A 407 3.65 16.01 -5.11
N ASP A 408 4.10 15.64 -3.91
CA ASP A 408 5.51 15.53 -3.56
C ASP A 408 6.25 14.44 -4.37
N GLN A 409 5.59 13.32 -4.67
CA GLN A 409 6.13 12.29 -5.57
C GLN A 409 6.32 12.81 -7.00
N TYR A 410 5.41 13.63 -7.53
CA TYR A 410 5.58 14.29 -8.83
C TYR A 410 6.71 15.32 -8.79
N ARG A 411 6.71 16.23 -7.82
CA ARG A 411 7.73 17.29 -7.70
C ARG A 411 9.14 16.72 -7.65
N ARG A 412 9.36 15.64 -6.87
CA ARG A 412 10.67 14.98 -6.78
C ARG A 412 11.25 14.54 -8.13
N ARG A 413 10.40 14.11 -9.08
CA ARG A 413 10.83 13.65 -10.41
C ARG A 413 11.33 14.79 -11.29
N PHE A 414 10.76 15.98 -11.12
CA PHE A 414 11.10 17.18 -11.89
C PHE A 414 12.21 18.04 -11.25
N VAL A 415 12.70 17.71 -10.05
CA VAL A 415 13.82 18.42 -9.40
C VAL A 415 15.05 18.60 -10.30
N PRO A 416 15.46 17.61 -11.13
CA PRO A 416 16.60 17.81 -12.04
C PRO A 416 16.35 18.84 -13.16
N TYR A 417 15.10 19.23 -13.40
CA TYR A 417 14.65 20.02 -14.55
C TYR A 417 14.03 21.37 -14.16
N LEU A 418 14.28 21.86 -12.94
CA LEU A 418 13.66 23.09 -12.41
C LEU A 418 13.96 24.36 -13.22
N ALA A 419 15.02 24.37 -14.02
CA ALA A 419 15.38 25.49 -14.88
C ALA A 419 14.59 25.53 -16.20
N GLU A 420 13.90 24.44 -16.55
CA GLU A 420 13.16 24.32 -17.80
C GLU A 420 11.79 24.98 -17.69
N ALA A 421 11.43 25.83 -18.66
CA ALA A 421 10.17 26.57 -18.64
C ALA A 421 8.92 25.68 -18.47
N PRO A 422 8.77 24.54 -19.18
CA PRO A 422 7.62 23.65 -19.01
C PRO A 422 7.45 23.14 -17.58
N VAL A 423 8.56 22.94 -16.85
CA VAL A 423 8.54 22.47 -15.45
C VAL A 423 8.19 23.62 -14.52
N SER A 424 8.74 24.82 -14.75
CA SER A 424 8.39 26.01 -13.97
C SER A 424 6.88 26.28 -14.01
N ASP A 425 6.25 26.10 -15.18
CA ASP A 425 4.81 26.29 -15.37
C ASP A 425 3.98 25.19 -14.69
N LEU A 426 4.49 23.96 -14.63
CA LEU A 426 3.83 22.82 -13.98
C LEU A 426 3.84 22.90 -12.45
N LEU A 427 4.93 23.39 -11.85
CA LEU A 427 5.13 23.34 -10.38
C LEU A 427 3.99 23.96 -9.55
N PRO A 428 3.38 25.11 -9.92
CA PRO A 428 2.21 25.64 -9.23
C PRO A 428 1.02 24.67 -9.15
N HIS A 429 0.83 23.83 -10.17
CA HIS A 429 -0.24 22.83 -10.21
C HIS A 429 0.07 21.57 -9.37
N LEU A 430 1.34 21.40 -9.00
CA LEU A 430 1.83 20.35 -8.09
C LEU A 430 2.04 20.87 -6.66
N ALA A 431 1.62 22.11 -6.37
CA ALA A 431 1.75 22.70 -5.06
C ALA A 431 0.69 22.16 -4.09
N ASP A 432 1.04 22.15 -2.79
CA ASP A 432 0.08 21.84 -1.74
C ASP A 432 -1.01 22.92 -1.72
N HIS A 433 -2.17 22.62 -2.30
CA HIS A 433 -3.37 23.38 -2.00
C HIS A 433 -3.93 22.84 -0.68
N PRO A 434 -4.03 23.66 0.39
CA PRO A 434 -4.70 23.22 1.59
C PRO A 434 -6.11 22.79 1.21
N ALA A 435 -6.47 21.55 1.55
CA ALA A 435 -7.80 21.04 1.35
C ALA A 435 -8.79 21.98 2.07
N SER A 436 -9.57 22.71 1.29
CA SER A 436 -10.73 23.49 1.75
C SER A 436 -11.80 22.60 2.37
#